data_AF-A0A1F8EI31-F1
#
_entry.id   AF-A0A1F8EI31-F1
#
_cell.length_a   1.000
_cell.length_b   1.000
_cell.length_c   1.000
_cell.angle_alpha   90.00
_cell.angle_beta   90.00
_cell.angle_gamma   90.00
#
_symmetry.space_group_name_H-M   'P 1'
#
loop_
_entity.id
_entity.type
_entity.pdbx_description
1 polymer ?
#
loop_
_entity_poly.entity_id
_entity_poly.type
_entity_poly.pdbx_seq_one_letter_code
_entity_poly.pdbx_strand_id
1 'polypeptide(L)'
;MNPIIFDKNSIYNIIKKKNPHIVDEIKEQVKELELVKNPKLLTKMPFVEQGASLYDTIWVYYPWRNTLVHCLKEKDFKLLRTSRNQNLVTKKEQKKIERIRVGIAGLNVGNPGALCLALEGDIKMKLADNDVLSLSNLNRFRAGLPDLGLNKAVLTARQIYEINPFAGLEIFEKGISDENIEKFLLKPKLDVLIEEMDNLPLKIKIRELARKNRIPVIMVTGSGPDVIIDVERFDKEPSLPLMSGYLKKEVISGIKRGPGTFSEKMKLARNFMGIKYLHPRLIASFELVGSKLAGIPQIAESSFLRGASIAYFVRQIAQGEKIKSGRYYLKLSDVQRSKKP
;
A
#
# COMPACT_ATOMS: atom_id res chain seq x y z
N MET A 1 9.15 12.67 11.56
CA MET A 1 8.87 11.67 10.50
C MET A 1 8.15 12.28 9.32
N ASN A 2 7.27 13.26 9.54
CA ASN A 2 6.65 14.01 8.45
C ASN A 2 7.69 14.91 7.75
N PRO A 3 7.49 15.20 6.46
CA PRO A 3 8.18 16.30 5.82
C PRO A 3 7.81 17.63 6.50
N ILE A 4 8.67 18.63 6.36
CA ILE A 4 8.41 19.98 6.87
C ILE A 4 8.14 20.89 5.68
N ILE A 5 6.96 21.51 5.66
CA ILE A 5 6.51 22.38 4.57
C ILE A 5 6.72 23.84 4.96
N PHE A 6 7.30 24.61 4.05
CA PHE A 6 7.57 26.05 4.19
C PHE A 6 6.88 26.82 3.08
N ASP A 7 6.36 27.98 3.44
CA ASP A 7 6.05 29.01 2.46
C ASP A 7 7.34 29.70 1.99
N LYS A 8 7.24 30.42 0.87
CA LYS A 8 8.34 30.92 0.02
C LYS A 8 9.51 31.61 0.76
N ASN A 9 9.27 32.24 1.91
CA ASN A 9 10.25 33.08 2.61
C ASN A 9 10.90 32.42 3.85
N SER A 10 10.56 31.18 4.20
CA SER A 10 10.92 30.60 5.51
C SER A 10 12.07 29.59 5.51
N ILE A 11 12.75 29.38 4.37
CA ILE A 11 13.72 28.27 4.21
C ILE A 11 15.16 28.59 4.63
N TYR A 12 15.55 29.86 4.74
CA TYR A 12 16.94 30.27 5.03
C TYR A 12 17.53 29.59 6.26
N ASN A 13 16.72 29.45 7.31
CA ASN A 13 17.14 28.80 8.55
C ASN A 13 17.50 27.32 8.35
N ILE A 14 16.78 26.60 7.49
CA ILE A 14 17.08 25.21 7.19
C ILE A 14 18.30 25.09 6.31
N ILE A 15 18.41 25.93 5.28
CA ILE A 15 19.58 25.94 4.40
C ILE A 15 20.85 26.14 5.24
N LYS A 16 20.84 27.15 6.11
CA LYS A 16 21.99 27.47 6.98
C LYS A 16 22.28 26.37 8.01
N LYS A 17 21.25 25.79 8.67
CA LYS A 17 21.45 24.86 9.78
C LYS A 17 21.68 23.40 9.36
N LYS A 18 21.12 22.97 8.22
CA LYS A 18 21.10 21.57 7.79
C LYS A 18 21.93 21.32 6.53
N ASN A 19 22.27 22.36 5.78
CA ASN A 19 22.97 22.27 4.50
C ASN A 19 22.40 21.16 3.59
N PRO A 20 21.08 21.22 3.27
CA PRO A 20 20.42 20.14 2.55
C PRO A 20 20.82 20.11 1.07
N HIS A 21 20.67 18.95 0.44
CA HIS A 21 20.62 18.87 -1.02
C HIS A 21 19.36 19.60 -1.52
N ILE A 22 19.52 20.53 -2.46
CA ILE A 22 18.42 21.35 -2.99
C ILE A 22 18.00 20.82 -4.35
N VAL A 23 16.70 20.60 -4.53
CA VAL A 23 16.06 20.24 -5.80
C VAL A 23 15.05 21.31 -6.16
N ASP A 24 15.33 22.11 -7.19
CA ASP A 24 14.45 23.20 -7.65
C ASP A 24 14.13 23.03 -9.15
N GLU A 25 13.14 22.21 -9.41
CA GLU A 25 12.59 21.96 -10.76
C GLU A 25 11.22 22.62 -10.94
N ILE A 26 10.97 23.76 -10.28
CA ILE A 26 9.65 24.38 -10.27
C ILE A 26 9.22 24.89 -11.65
N LYS A 27 10.18 25.29 -12.50
CA LYS A 27 9.90 25.76 -13.86
C LYS A 27 9.29 24.66 -14.70
N GLU A 28 9.89 23.46 -14.72
CA GLU A 28 9.35 22.33 -15.47
C GLU A 28 8.00 21.87 -14.90
N GLN A 29 7.82 21.87 -13.57
CA GLN A 29 6.51 21.59 -12.96
C GLN A 29 5.42 22.55 -13.45
N VAL A 30 5.71 23.86 -13.51
CA VAL A 30 4.77 24.89 -13.98
C VAL A 30 4.45 24.72 -15.47
N LYS A 31 5.47 24.49 -16.28
CA LYS A 31 5.34 24.22 -17.71
C LYS A 31 4.44 23.01 -17.99
N GLU A 32 4.66 21.88 -17.31
CA GLU A 32 3.79 20.71 -17.44
C GLU A 32 2.36 21.00 -16.96
N LEU A 33 2.20 21.73 -15.86
CA LEU A 33 0.89 22.14 -15.34
C LEU A 33 0.12 23.01 -16.35
N GLU A 34 0.78 23.92 -17.05
CA GLU A 34 0.19 24.75 -18.11
C GLU A 34 -0.33 23.89 -19.26
N LEU A 35 0.44 22.88 -19.67
CA LEU A 35 0.00 21.91 -20.69
C LEU A 35 -1.20 21.08 -20.20
N VAL A 36 -1.22 20.69 -18.92
CA VAL A 36 -2.36 19.98 -18.32
C VAL A 36 -3.60 20.88 -18.25
N LYS A 37 -3.45 22.16 -17.93
CA LYS A 37 -4.55 23.15 -17.87
C LYS A 37 -5.04 23.56 -19.25
N ASN A 38 -4.16 23.57 -20.25
CA ASN A 38 -4.48 23.92 -21.64
C ASN A 38 -3.77 23.00 -22.67
N PRO A 39 -4.29 21.78 -22.90
CA PRO A 39 -3.63 20.81 -23.79
C PRO A 39 -3.49 21.25 -25.25
N LYS A 40 -4.26 22.25 -25.70
CA LYS A 40 -4.13 22.82 -27.05
C LYS A 40 -2.77 23.47 -27.31
N LEU A 41 -2.02 23.76 -26.25
CA LEU A 41 -0.65 24.28 -26.35
C LEU A 41 0.33 23.23 -26.90
N LEU A 42 0.05 21.93 -26.75
CA LEU A 42 0.89 20.86 -27.31
C LEU A 42 1.01 20.94 -28.83
N THR A 43 0.01 21.48 -29.51
CA THR A 43 0.00 21.61 -30.98
C THR A 43 0.51 22.96 -31.47
N LYS A 44 0.95 23.84 -30.57
CA LYS A 44 1.44 25.19 -30.91
C LYS A 44 2.91 25.29 -30.49
N MET A 45 3.82 25.01 -31.43
CA MET A 45 5.26 25.17 -31.20
C MET A 45 5.82 26.46 -31.83
N PRO A 46 6.75 27.16 -31.16
CA PRO A 46 7.25 26.89 -29.80
C PRO A 46 6.26 27.38 -28.72
N PHE A 47 6.07 26.57 -27.68
CA PHE A 47 5.30 26.95 -26.49
C PHE A 47 6.19 27.80 -25.56
N VAL A 48 5.69 28.94 -25.10
CA VAL A 48 6.33 29.79 -24.10
C VAL A 48 5.48 29.76 -22.83
N GLU A 49 6.07 29.30 -21.73
CA GLU A 49 5.44 29.25 -20.41
C GLU A 49 5.16 30.66 -19.86
N GLN A 50 4.11 30.84 -19.05
CA GLN A 50 3.76 32.16 -18.51
C GLN A 50 4.61 32.56 -17.28
N GLY A 51 5.48 31.65 -16.80
CA GLY A 51 6.45 31.86 -15.75
C GLY A 51 5.99 31.43 -14.35
N ALA A 52 6.92 30.88 -13.56
CA ALA A 52 6.62 30.29 -12.24
C ALA A 52 6.13 31.29 -11.17
N SER A 53 6.28 32.60 -11.39
CA SER A 53 5.79 33.65 -10.47
C SER A 53 4.28 33.73 -10.37
N LEU A 54 3.54 33.16 -11.34
CA LEU A 54 2.08 33.16 -11.39
C LEU A 54 1.44 32.03 -10.57
N TYR A 55 2.24 31.09 -10.04
CA TYR A 55 1.76 29.92 -9.34
C TYR A 55 2.14 29.94 -7.86
N ASP A 56 1.25 29.43 -7.02
CA ASP A 56 1.53 29.21 -5.61
C ASP A 56 2.48 28.01 -5.46
N THR A 57 3.62 28.24 -4.81
CA THR A 57 4.65 27.22 -4.58
C THR A 57 5.04 27.15 -3.12
N ILE A 58 5.63 26.02 -2.74
CA ILE A 58 6.10 25.72 -1.39
C ILE A 58 7.46 25.05 -1.44
N TRP A 59 8.15 25.01 -0.32
CA TRP A 59 9.34 24.19 -0.14
C TRP A 59 9.07 23.04 0.83
N VAL A 60 9.51 21.84 0.47
CA VAL A 60 9.33 20.64 1.28
C VAL A 60 10.70 20.10 1.69
N TYR A 61 10.97 20.08 2.99
CA TYR A 61 12.16 19.48 3.54
C TYR A 61 11.87 18.04 3.99
N TYR A 62 12.69 17.10 3.54
CA TYR A 62 12.67 15.69 3.91
C TYR A 62 13.86 15.38 4.84
N PRO A 63 13.68 15.41 6.17
CA PRO A 63 14.81 15.29 7.10
C PRO A 63 15.60 13.98 6.97
N TRP A 64 14.94 12.90 6.56
CA TRP A 64 15.58 11.59 6.40
C TRP A 64 16.44 11.46 5.14
N ARG A 65 16.28 12.36 4.17
CA ARG A 65 17.17 12.47 2.99
C ARG A 65 18.15 13.65 3.10
N ASN A 66 17.94 14.54 4.07
CA ASN A 66 18.53 15.87 4.09
C ASN A 66 18.34 16.59 2.74
N THR A 67 17.10 16.60 2.23
CA THR A 67 16.77 17.16 0.91
C THR A 67 15.65 18.17 1.02
N LEU A 68 15.81 19.31 0.34
CA LEU A 68 14.84 20.40 0.25
C LEU A 68 14.36 20.53 -1.18
N VAL A 69 13.05 20.40 -1.41
CA VAL A 69 12.44 20.35 -2.75
C VAL A 69 11.48 21.51 -2.96
N HIS A 70 11.63 22.27 -4.05
CA HIS A 70 10.68 23.30 -4.47
C HIS A 70 9.53 22.65 -5.25
N CYS A 71 8.29 22.88 -4.82
CA CYS A 71 7.15 22.17 -5.37
C CYS A 71 5.91 23.07 -5.50
N LEU A 72 5.01 22.72 -6.41
CA LEU A 72 3.67 23.30 -6.51
C LEU A 72 2.89 23.11 -5.20
N LYS A 73 1.99 24.05 -4.89
CA LYS A 73 1.06 23.91 -3.75
C LYS A 73 0.04 22.79 -4.02
N GLU A 74 -0.52 22.22 -2.95
CA GLU A 74 -1.31 20.97 -2.95
C GLU A 74 -2.30 20.80 -4.12
N LYS A 75 -3.12 21.82 -4.39
CA LYS A 75 -4.14 21.76 -5.45
C LYS A 75 -3.52 21.51 -6.83
N ASP A 76 -2.49 22.27 -7.18
CA ASP A 76 -1.86 22.21 -8.50
C ASP A 76 -0.90 21.02 -8.58
N PHE A 77 -0.19 20.70 -7.50
CA PHE A 77 0.60 19.48 -7.37
C PHE A 77 -0.23 18.23 -7.68
N LYS A 78 -1.40 18.12 -7.04
CA LYS A 78 -2.32 17.01 -7.22
C LYS A 78 -2.84 16.92 -8.65
N LEU A 79 -3.25 18.06 -9.21
CA LEU A 79 -3.76 18.14 -10.58
C LEU A 79 -2.71 17.64 -11.58
N LEU A 80 -1.47 18.11 -11.45
CA LEU A 80 -0.38 17.71 -12.32
C LEU A 80 -0.08 16.21 -12.19
N ARG A 81 0.14 15.74 -10.95
CA ARG A 81 0.51 14.34 -10.66
C ARG A 81 -0.51 13.33 -11.16
N THR A 82 -1.79 13.65 -11.08
CA THR A 82 -2.89 12.75 -11.47
C THR A 82 -3.45 13.03 -12.87
N SER A 83 -2.82 13.91 -13.64
CA SER A 83 -3.26 14.28 -15.00
C SER A 83 -3.24 13.10 -15.97
N ARG A 84 -2.24 12.20 -15.86
CA ARG A 84 -2.11 11.01 -16.71
C ARG A 84 -3.04 9.86 -16.30
N ASN A 85 -3.73 9.98 -15.17
CA ASN A 85 -4.72 9.00 -14.74
C ASN A 85 -6.08 9.27 -15.38
N GLN A 86 -6.32 10.46 -15.94
CA GLN A 86 -7.63 10.86 -16.45
C GLN A 86 -8.18 9.87 -17.49
N ASN A 87 -9.50 9.71 -17.52
CA ASN A 87 -10.27 8.70 -18.27
C ASN A 87 -10.11 7.24 -17.80
N LEU A 88 -8.95 6.84 -17.27
CA LEU A 88 -8.79 5.52 -16.60
C LEU A 88 -9.24 5.58 -15.13
N VAL A 89 -8.97 6.70 -14.48
CA VAL A 89 -9.51 7.14 -13.20
C VAL A 89 -9.98 8.58 -13.39
N THR A 90 -11.27 8.76 -13.58
CA THR A 90 -11.89 10.06 -13.86
C THR A 90 -11.74 11.02 -12.68
N LYS A 91 -11.90 12.34 -12.91
CA LYS A 91 -11.93 13.36 -11.84
C LYS A 91 -12.97 13.07 -10.75
N LYS A 92 -14.10 12.43 -11.11
CA LYS A 92 -15.14 12.03 -10.15
C LYS A 92 -14.66 10.88 -9.26
N GLU A 93 -13.94 9.93 -9.86
CA GLU A 93 -13.41 8.75 -9.18
C GLU A 93 -12.24 9.10 -8.26
N GLN A 94 -11.18 9.77 -8.76
CA GLN A 94 -10.74 11.07 -8.23
C GLN A 94 -11.14 11.39 -6.78
N LYS A 95 -12.09 12.32 -6.72
CA LYS A 95 -12.65 12.88 -5.50
C LYS A 95 -13.26 11.85 -4.55
N LYS A 96 -13.73 10.70 -5.04
CA LYS A 96 -14.22 9.62 -4.17
C LYS A 96 -13.07 8.92 -3.46
N ILE A 97 -12.01 8.60 -4.19
CA ILE A 97 -10.79 7.96 -3.67
C ILE A 97 -10.15 8.86 -2.60
N GLU A 98 -10.19 10.18 -2.79
CA GLU A 98 -9.65 11.15 -1.82
C GLU A 98 -10.32 11.13 -0.44
N ARG A 99 -11.57 10.63 -0.39
CA ARG A 99 -12.37 10.60 0.82
C ARG A 99 -12.21 9.31 1.60
N ILE A 100 -11.74 8.24 0.95
CA ILE A 100 -11.60 6.95 1.60
C ILE A 100 -10.37 6.88 2.48
N ARG A 101 -10.48 6.06 3.52
CA ARG A 101 -9.41 5.72 4.43
C ARG A 101 -9.12 4.23 4.40
N VAL A 102 -7.89 3.89 4.04
CA VAL A 102 -7.41 2.51 3.97
C VAL A 102 -6.53 2.24 5.19
N GLY A 103 -6.81 1.19 5.95
CA GLY A 103 -5.89 0.70 6.98
C GLY A 103 -5.11 -0.48 6.43
N ILE A 104 -3.80 -0.47 6.59
CA ILE A 104 -2.89 -1.53 6.14
C ILE A 104 -2.18 -2.09 7.37
N ALA A 105 -2.52 -3.32 7.74
CA ALA A 105 -1.92 -4.04 8.87
C ALA A 105 -1.00 -5.14 8.33
N GLY A 106 0.31 -4.99 8.52
CA GLY A 106 1.35 -5.79 7.88
C GLY A 106 1.84 -5.15 6.58
N LEU A 107 3.08 -4.68 6.58
CA LEU A 107 3.66 -3.90 5.47
C LEU A 107 4.71 -4.66 4.69
N ASN A 108 5.09 -5.87 5.08
CA ASN A 108 5.91 -6.69 4.19
C ASN A 108 5.15 -6.96 2.86
N VAL A 109 3.91 -7.43 2.96
CA VAL A 109 3.02 -7.60 1.81
C VAL A 109 2.26 -6.31 1.47
N GLY A 110 1.90 -5.51 2.48
CA GLY A 110 1.12 -4.30 2.30
C GLY A 110 1.87 -3.12 1.66
N ASN A 111 3.20 -3.04 1.75
CA ASN A 111 3.98 -1.90 1.24
C ASN A 111 3.78 -1.66 -0.27
N PRO A 112 3.93 -2.64 -1.17
CA PRO A 112 3.63 -2.46 -2.58
C PRO A 112 2.23 -1.89 -2.85
N GLY A 113 1.23 -2.32 -2.08
CA GLY A 113 -0.14 -1.82 -2.18
C GLY A 113 -0.25 -0.37 -1.73
N ALA A 114 0.35 -0.02 -0.57
CA ALA A 114 0.38 1.35 -0.06
C ALA A 114 1.04 2.32 -1.05
N LEU A 115 2.13 1.91 -1.70
CA LEU A 115 2.83 2.71 -2.70
C LEU A 115 2.02 2.85 -3.99
N CYS A 116 1.38 1.79 -4.44
CA CYS A 116 0.52 1.83 -5.63
C CYS A 116 -0.68 2.77 -5.41
N LEU A 117 -1.32 2.68 -4.23
CA LEU A 117 -2.38 3.59 -3.81
C LEU A 117 -1.92 5.06 -3.77
N ALA A 118 -0.72 5.33 -3.25
CA ALA A 118 -0.15 6.68 -3.24
C ALA A 118 0.15 7.21 -4.65
N LEU A 119 0.61 6.35 -5.57
CA LEU A 119 0.87 6.73 -6.96
C LEU A 119 -0.43 7.03 -7.74
N GLU A 120 -1.50 6.29 -7.48
CA GLU A 120 -2.78 6.45 -8.20
C GLU A 120 -3.58 7.67 -7.76
N GLY A 121 -3.49 8.09 -6.50
CA GLY A 121 -4.28 9.21 -5.99
C GLY A 121 -3.92 9.61 -4.56
N ASP A 122 -4.75 10.46 -3.95
CA ASP A 122 -4.54 10.93 -2.57
C ASP A 122 -5.42 10.13 -1.60
N ILE A 123 -4.96 8.96 -1.19
CA ILE A 123 -5.71 8.11 -0.27
C ILE A 123 -5.22 8.32 1.15
N LYS A 124 -6.15 8.51 2.10
CA LYS A 124 -5.80 8.58 3.52
C LYS A 124 -5.45 7.18 3.99
N MET A 125 -4.33 7.01 4.67
CA MET A 125 -3.86 5.68 5.07
C MET A 125 -3.53 5.60 6.55
N LYS A 126 -3.83 4.45 7.16
CA LYS A 126 -3.24 4.03 8.44
C LYS A 126 -2.27 2.89 8.17
N LEU A 127 -1.04 2.99 8.66
CA LEU A 127 0.03 2.05 8.39
C LEU A 127 0.46 1.39 9.70
N ALA A 128 0.31 0.08 9.82
CA ALA A 128 0.66 -0.67 11.02
C ALA A 128 1.62 -1.81 10.70
N ASP A 129 2.79 -1.78 11.33
CA ASP A 129 3.78 -2.87 11.28
C ASP A 129 4.72 -2.71 12.47
N ASN A 130 4.97 -3.79 13.20
CA ASN A 130 5.83 -3.82 14.39
C ASN A 130 7.27 -4.25 14.08
N ASP A 131 7.56 -4.66 12.84
CA ASP A 131 8.89 -5.09 12.44
C ASP A 131 9.74 -3.94 11.89
N VAL A 132 11.05 -4.16 11.97
CA VAL A 132 12.05 -3.36 11.26
C VAL A 132 12.47 -4.04 9.96
N LEU A 133 13.01 -3.25 9.03
CA LEU A 133 13.59 -3.76 7.80
C LEU A 133 14.85 -4.59 8.12
N SER A 134 14.83 -5.86 7.73
CA SER A 134 16.00 -6.74 7.74
C SER A 134 16.56 -6.92 6.32
N LEU A 135 17.84 -7.31 6.21
CA LEU A 135 18.48 -7.58 4.91
C LEU A 135 17.71 -8.64 4.10
N SER A 136 17.19 -9.67 4.77
CA SER A 136 16.38 -10.73 4.16
C SER A 136 15.03 -10.25 3.61
N ASN A 137 14.66 -8.98 3.78
CA ASN A 137 13.44 -8.40 3.21
C ASN A 137 13.69 -7.69 1.87
N LEU A 138 14.94 -7.34 1.52
CA LEU A 138 15.25 -6.55 0.33
C LEU A 138 14.93 -7.23 -1.01
N ASN A 139 14.61 -8.53 -0.99
CA ASN A 139 14.15 -9.25 -2.19
C ASN A 139 12.66 -8.98 -2.53
N ARG A 140 11.88 -8.36 -1.63
CA ARG A 140 10.42 -8.23 -1.79
C ARG A 140 9.79 -6.99 -1.16
N PHE A 141 10.50 -6.33 -0.26
CA PHE A 141 10.14 -5.03 0.30
C PHE A 141 10.95 -3.95 -0.42
N ARG A 142 10.29 -2.91 -0.95
CA ARG A 142 10.99 -1.81 -1.61
C ARG A 142 11.77 -1.01 -0.56
N ALA A 143 13.08 -1.08 -0.53
CA ALA A 143 13.97 -0.28 0.34
C ALA A 143 15.43 -0.38 -0.12
N GLY A 144 16.32 0.43 0.44
CA GLY A 144 17.77 0.33 0.24
C GLY A 144 18.52 -0.21 1.47
N LEU A 145 19.79 -0.55 1.29
CA LEU A 145 20.71 -0.88 2.41
C LEU A 145 20.77 0.20 3.50
N PRO A 146 20.71 1.52 3.19
CA PRO A 146 20.71 2.56 4.22
C PRO A 146 19.49 2.56 5.14
N ASP A 147 18.43 1.82 4.80
CA ASP A 147 17.17 1.79 5.57
C ASP A 147 17.10 0.63 6.58
N LEU A 148 18.13 -0.21 6.66
CA LEU A 148 18.16 -1.36 7.58
C LEU A 148 17.94 -0.93 9.04
N GLY A 149 17.13 -1.69 9.77
CA GLY A 149 16.78 -1.39 11.16
C GLY A 149 15.67 -0.34 11.34
N LEU A 150 15.20 0.31 10.26
CA LEU A 150 14.05 1.20 10.35
C LEU A 150 12.73 0.42 10.39
N ASN A 151 11.78 0.88 11.19
CA ASN A 151 10.43 0.30 11.22
C ASN A 151 9.75 0.38 9.85
N LYS A 152 9.08 -0.71 9.43
CA LYS A 152 8.49 -0.82 8.08
C LYS A 152 7.33 0.15 7.85
N ALA A 153 6.58 0.53 8.89
CA ALA A 153 5.53 1.54 8.80
C ALA A 153 6.09 2.94 8.61
N VAL A 154 7.17 3.24 9.31
CA VAL A 154 7.94 4.48 9.14
C VAL A 154 8.52 4.58 7.74
N LEU A 155 9.14 3.51 7.25
CA LEU A 155 9.76 3.47 5.94
C LEU A 155 8.73 3.62 4.82
N THR A 156 7.59 2.92 4.92
CA THR A 156 6.48 3.06 3.98
C THR A 156 5.93 4.49 3.99
N ALA A 157 5.77 5.11 5.17
CA ALA A 157 5.32 6.49 5.26
C ALA A 157 6.29 7.47 4.59
N ARG A 158 7.60 7.32 4.79
CA ARG A 158 8.62 8.14 4.11
C ARG A 158 8.52 8.03 2.59
N GLN A 159 8.37 6.81 2.07
CA GLN A 159 8.21 6.57 0.63
C GLN A 159 6.95 7.21 0.07
N ILE A 160 5.84 7.16 0.82
CA ILE A 160 4.60 7.82 0.42
C ILE A 160 4.77 9.34 0.46
N TYR A 161 5.41 9.91 1.48
CA TYR A 161 5.68 11.34 1.54
C TYR A 161 6.60 11.84 0.42
N GLU A 162 7.55 11.00 -0.04
CA GLU A 162 8.38 11.28 -1.22
C GLU A 162 7.57 11.28 -2.52
N ILE A 163 6.41 10.60 -2.57
CA ILE A 163 5.47 10.62 -3.71
C ILE A 163 4.49 11.78 -3.59
N ASN A 164 3.97 12.03 -2.38
CA ASN A 164 3.01 13.07 -2.08
C ASN A 164 3.30 13.65 -0.66
N PRO A 165 3.87 14.87 -0.57
CA PRO A 165 4.17 15.47 0.73
C PRO A 165 2.92 15.88 1.54
N PHE A 166 1.74 15.89 0.90
CA PHE A 166 0.45 16.21 1.51
C PHE A 166 -0.33 14.95 1.96
N ALA A 167 0.28 13.77 1.89
CA ALA A 167 -0.40 12.52 2.21
C ALA A 167 -0.93 12.49 3.66
N GLY A 168 -2.21 12.11 3.82
CA GLY A 168 -2.83 11.95 5.13
C GLY A 168 -2.53 10.59 5.74
N LEU A 169 -1.44 10.47 6.50
CA LEU A 169 -0.97 9.22 7.10
C LEU A 169 -1.12 9.19 8.63
N GLU A 170 -1.51 8.04 9.18
CA GLU A 170 -1.46 7.73 10.61
C GLU A 170 -0.63 6.45 10.82
N ILE A 171 0.35 6.48 11.72
CA ILE A 171 1.37 5.43 11.82
C ILE A 171 1.24 4.70 13.16
N PHE A 172 1.19 3.37 13.09
CA PHE A 172 1.09 2.45 14.21
C PHE A 172 2.38 1.60 14.24
N GLU A 173 3.48 2.22 14.69
CA GLU A 173 4.83 1.61 14.69
C GLU A 173 4.93 0.34 15.56
N LYS A 174 4.01 0.15 16.51
CA LYS A 174 3.92 -1.05 17.35
C LYS A 174 3.05 -2.14 16.72
N GLY A 175 2.65 -1.99 15.45
CA GLY A 175 1.71 -2.87 14.79
C GLY A 175 0.31 -2.82 15.42
N ILE A 176 -0.45 -3.89 15.22
CA ILE A 176 -1.78 -4.07 15.81
C ILE A 176 -1.66 -4.89 17.09
N SER A 177 -2.40 -4.49 18.12
CA SER A 177 -2.52 -5.19 19.38
C SER A 177 -3.96 -5.16 19.88
N ASP A 178 -4.26 -5.93 20.90
CA ASP A 178 -5.60 -5.99 21.48
C ASP A 178 -6.08 -4.63 22.02
N GLU A 179 -5.16 -3.79 22.46
CA GLU A 179 -5.43 -2.47 23.03
C GLU A 179 -5.68 -1.41 21.96
N ASN A 180 -5.09 -1.57 20.75
CA ASN A 180 -5.12 -0.54 19.72
C ASN A 180 -6.00 -0.87 18.51
N ILE A 181 -6.44 -2.12 18.37
CA ILE A 181 -7.16 -2.63 17.20
C ILE A 181 -8.43 -1.83 16.89
N GLU A 182 -9.19 -1.44 17.91
CA GLU A 182 -10.40 -0.62 17.70
C GLU A 182 -10.05 0.82 17.29
N LYS A 183 -8.99 1.40 17.86
CA LYS A 183 -8.50 2.71 17.44
C LYS A 183 -8.09 2.68 15.97
N PHE A 184 -7.33 1.65 15.57
CA PHE A 184 -6.90 1.46 14.20
C PHE A 184 -8.10 1.37 13.25
N LEU A 185 -9.12 0.57 13.58
CA LEU A 185 -10.29 0.38 12.71
C LEU A 185 -11.29 1.55 12.72
N LEU A 186 -11.47 2.25 13.85
CA LEU A 186 -12.65 3.09 14.10
C LEU A 186 -12.33 4.58 14.35
N LYS A 187 -11.08 4.95 14.62
CA LYS A 187 -10.71 6.33 15.00
C LYS A 187 -9.62 6.93 14.11
N PRO A 188 -9.98 7.58 12.97
CA PRO A 188 -11.29 7.57 12.33
C PRO A 188 -11.58 6.21 11.68
N LYS A 189 -12.85 5.94 11.37
CA LYS A 189 -13.24 4.67 10.76
C LYS A 189 -12.57 4.45 9.41
N LEU A 190 -12.16 3.21 9.17
CA LEU A 190 -11.65 2.75 7.88
C LEU A 190 -12.81 2.47 6.91
N ASP A 191 -12.58 2.79 5.65
CA ASP A 191 -13.42 2.39 4.53
C ASP A 191 -13.00 1.04 3.95
N VAL A 192 -11.71 0.69 4.05
CA VAL A 192 -11.17 -0.61 3.64
C VAL A 192 -10.03 -1.01 4.59
N LEU A 193 -9.99 -2.29 4.97
CA LEU A 193 -8.87 -2.91 5.68
C LEU A 193 -8.08 -3.80 4.72
N ILE A 194 -6.76 -3.60 4.65
CA ILE A 194 -5.80 -4.54 4.06
C ILE A 194 -5.13 -5.27 5.22
N GLU A 195 -5.33 -6.58 5.30
CA GLU A 195 -4.87 -7.38 6.45
C GLU A 195 -3.89 -8.46 6.00
N GLU A 196 -2.62 -8.22 6.33
CA GLU A 196 -1.44 -8.99 5.92
C GLU A 196 -0.54 -9.31 7.12
N MET A 197 -1.12 -9.48 8.31
CA MET A 197 -0.34 -9.78 9.51
C MET A 197 -0.01 -11.28 9.57
N ASP A 198 1.19 -11.59 10.06
CA ASP A 198 1.62 -12.98 10.30
C ASP A 198 1.03 -13.56 11.59
N ASN A 199 0.57 -12.71 12.53
CA ASN A 199 -0.04 -13.13 13.78
C ASN A 199 -1.48 -13.62 13.53
N LEU A 200 -1.65 -14.93 13.37
CA LEU A 200 -2.93 -15.57 13.07
C LEU A 200 -4.06 -15.23 14.06
N PRO A 201 -3.86 -15.27 15.40
CA PRO A 201 -4.88 -14.83 16.35
C PRO A 201 -5.37 -13.39 16.12
N LEU A 202 -4.45 -12.42 15.98
CA LEU A 202 -4.80 -11.02 15.70
C LEU A 202 -5.47 -10.84 14.34
N LYS A 203 -5.02 -11.60 13.33
CA LYS A 203 -5.60 -11.66 11.98
C LYS A 203 -7.06 -12.14 11.99
N ILE A 204 -7.42 -13.09 12.86
CA ILE A 204 -8.84 -13.46 13.08
C ILE A 204 -9.57 -12.31 13.77
N LYS A 205 -9.04 -11.81 14.89
CA LYS A 205 -9.70 -10.80 15.73
C LYS A 205 -10.01 -9.51 14.96
N ILE A 206 -9.05 -9.01 14.17
CA ILE A 206 -9.25 -7.79 13.37
C ILE A 206 -10.32 -7.97 12.30
N ARG A 207 -10.44 -9.17 11.70
CA ARG A 207 -11.49 -9.47 10.73
C ARG A 207 -12.87 -9.59 11.38
N GLU A 208 -12.95 -10.19 12.57
CA GLU A 208 -14.20 -10.23 13.35
C GLU A 208 -14.68 -8.83 13.71
N LEU A 209 -13.77 -7.94 14.13
CA LEU A 209 -14.07 -6.54 14.41
C LEU A 209 -14.42 -5.75 13.15
N ALA A 210 -13.70 -5.95 12.05
CA ALA A 210 -14.01 -5.35 10.75
C ALA A 210 -15.42 -5.77 10.30
N ARG A 211 -15.76 -7.06 10.41
CA ARG A 211 -17.09 -7.59 10.11
C ARG A 211 -18.18 -6.95 10.96
N LYS A 212 -17.99 -6.93 12.29
CA LYS A 212 -18.92 -6.28 13.24
C LYS A 212 -19.17 -4.81 12.87
N ASN A 213 -18.16 -4.12 12.37
CA ASN A 213 -18.22 -2.71 12.01
C ASN A 213 -18.49 -2.45 10.52
N ARG A 214 -18.81 -3.48 9.73
CA ARG A 214 -19.10 -3.37 8.29
C ARG A 214 -17.95 -2.72 7.50
N ILE A 215 -16.72 -3.10 7.81
CA ILE A 215 -15.51 -2.66 7.10
C ILE A 215 -15.10 -3.80 6.15
N PRO A 216 -15.05 -3.59 4.83
CA PRO A 216 -14.58 -4.61 3.90
C PRO A 216 -13.09 -4.91 4.13
N VAL A 217 -12.71 -6.16 3.94
CA VAL A 217 -11.35 -6.64 4.13
C VAL A 217 -10.80 -7.19 2.83
N ILE A 218 -9.56 -6.85 2.51
CA ILE A 218 -8.77 -7.46 1.44
C ILE A 218 -7.55 -8.11 2.08
N MET A 219 -7.20 -9.30 1.58
CA MET A 219 -5.88 -9.91 1.79
C MET A 219 -5.39 -10.49 0.49
N VAL A 220 -4.08 -10.44 0.32
CA VAL A 220 -3.39 -10.83 -0.88
C VAL A 220 -2.24 -11.75 -0.53
N THR A 221 -2.43 -13.04 -0.78
CA THR A 221 -1.46 -14.08 -0.49
C THR A 221 -0.66 -14.42 -1.74
N GLY A 222 0.67 -14.52 -1.62
CA GLY A 222 1.51 -15.04 -2.69
C GLY A 222 1.43 -16.55 -2.82
N SER A 223 1.42 -17.01 -4.07
CA SER A 223 1.37 -18.42 -4.46
C SER A 223 2.46 -18.68 -5.50
N GLY A 224 3.73 -18.63 -5.09
CA GLY A 224 4.85 -18.58 -6.03
C GLY A 224 4.78 -17.30 -6.89
N PRO A 225 4.76 -17.40 -8.23
CA PRO A 225 4.55 -16.23 -9.11
C PRO A 225 3.11 -15.73 -9.12
N ASP A 226 2.15 -16.54 -8.68
CA ASP A 226 0.73 -16.21 -8.69
C ASP A 226 0.31 -15.51 -7.39
N VAL A 227 -0.91 -14.97 -7.41
CA VAL A 227 -1.50 -14.26 -6.28
C VAL A 227 -2.93 -14.74 -6.04
N ILE A 228 -3.26 -14.95 -4.77
CA ILE A 228 -4.61 -15.21 -4.28
C ILE A 228 -5.10 -13.94 -3.61
N ILE A 229 -6.28 -13.46 -3.98
CA ILE A 229 -6.91 -12.29 -3.37
C ILE A 229 -8.18 -12.73 -2.64
N ASP A 230 -8.21 -12.59 -1.33
CA ASP A 230 -9.41 -12.76 -0.52
C ASP A 230 -10.08 -11.39 -0.34
N VAL A 231 -11.32 -11.27 -0.80
CA VAL A 231 -12.15 -10.07 -0.62
C VAL A 231 -13.36 -10.42 0.22
N GLU A 232 -13.53 -9.72 1.34
CA GLU A 232 -14.66 -9.88 2.25
C GLU A 232 -15.43 -8.56 2.31
N ARG A 233 -16.54 -8.46 1.57
CA ARG A 233 -17.38 -7.26 1.55
C ARG A 233 -18.30 -7.22 2.76
N PHE A 234 -17.75 -7.15 3.98
CA PHE A 234 -18.57 -7.07 5.20
C PHE A 234 -19.48 -5.82 5.25
N ASP A 235 -19.22 -4.81 4.42
CA ASP A 235 -20.12 -3.68 4.17
C ASP A 235 -21.42 -4.06 3.44
N LYS A 236 -21.42 -5.18 2.69
CA LYS A 236 -22.57 -5.71 1.94
C LYS A 236 -23.09 -7.03 2.50
N GLU A 237 -22.19 -7.88 2.98
CA GLU A 237 -22.45 -9.24 3.45
C GLU A 237 -21.94 -9.39 4.89
N PRO A 238 -22.58 -8.74 5.88
CA PRO A 238 -22.08 -8.72 7.27
C PRO A 238 -22.13 -10.10 7.96
N SER A 239 -22.91 -11.04 7.43
CA SER A 239 -23.00 -12.42 7.89
C SER A 239 -21.95 -13.35 7.24
N LEU A 240 -21.13 -12.85 6.32
CA LEU A 240 -20.13 -13.65 5.61
C LEU A 240 -19.18 -14.34 6.63
N PRO A 241 -18.93 -15.65 6.48
CA PRO A 241 -17.90 -16.34 7.25
C PRO A 241 -16.51 -15.78 6.91
N LEU A 242 -15.57 -15.87 7.85
CA LEU A 242 -14.20 -15.39 7.64
C LEU A 242 -13.52 -16.12 6.47
N MET A 243 -12.72 -15.37 5.72
CA MET A 243 -12.16 -15.70 4.41
C MET A 243 -13.20 -16.33 3.48
N SER A 244 -14.40 -15.76 3.40
CA SER A 244 -15.50 -16.28 2.56
C SER A 244 -15.82 -17.77 2.78
N GLY A 245 -15.58 -18.28 4.00
CA GLY A 245 -15.77 -19.69 4.34
C GLY A 245 -14.61 -20.63 3.95
N TYR A 246 -13.54 -20.12 3.32
CA TYR A 246 -12.33 -20.91 3.05
C TYR A 246 -11.56 -21.26 4.33
N LEU A 247 -11.77 -20.49 5.41
CA LEU A 247 -11.17 -20.78 6.71
C LEU A 247 -11.99 -21.84 7.47
N LYS A 248 -11.49 -23.08 7.49
CA LYS A 248 -12.18 -24.19 8.16
C LYS A 248 -12.19 -24.05 9.69
N LYS A 249 -13.23 -24.57 10.35
CA LYS A 249 -13.39 -24.51 11.82
C LYS A 249 -12.22 -25.14 12.57
N GLU A 250 -11.62 -26.19 12.03
CA GLU A 250 -10.48 -26.88 12.63
C GLU A 250 -9.23 -25.99 12.64
N VAL A 251 -9.02 -25.20 11.58
CA VAL A 251 -7.93 -24.21 11.48
C VAL A 251 -8.15 -23.10 12.49
N ILE A 252 -9.38 -22.57 12.61
CA ILE A 252 -9.72 -21.55 13.62
C ILE A 252 -9.46 -22.08 15.03
N SER A 253 -9.91 -23.31 15.33
CA SER A 253 -9.67 -23.97 16.61
C SER A 253 -8.17 -24.18 16.88
N GLY A 254 -7.40 -24.58 15.87
CA GLY A 254 -5.94 -24.69 15.96
C GLY A 254 -5.25 -23.35 16.25
N ILE A 255 -5.71 -22.25 15.65
CA ILE A 255 -5.20 -20.91 15.93
C ILE A 255 -5.51 -20.50 17.38
N LYS A 256 -6.74 -20.76 17.86
CA LYS A 256 -7.18 -20.40 19.22
C LYS A 256 -6.48 -21.18 20.32
N ARG A 257 -6.21 -22.48 20.09
CA ARG A 257 -5.45 -23.32 21.04
C ARG A 257 -3.97 -22.95 21.13
N GLY A 258 -3.49 -22.13 20.19
CA GLY A 258 -2.08 -21.87 20.02
C GLY A 258 -1.45 -22.92 19.10
N PRO A 259 -0.61 -22.52 18.14
CA PRO A 259 -0.18 -23.38 17.05
C PRO A 259 0.90 -24.41 17.44
N GLY A 260 1.16 -24.64 18.73
CA GLY A 260 2.12 -25.65 19.20
C GLY A 260 3.55 -25.46 18.67
N THR A 261 4.17 -26.57 18.29
CA THR A 261 5.53 -26.68 17.74
C THR A 261 5.72 -25.89 16.43
N PHE A 262 6.97 -25.70 15.99
CA PHE A 262 7.27 -25.03 14.73
C PHE A 262 6.63 -25.70 13.51
N SER A 263 6.62 -27.04 13.46
CA SER A 263 5.97 -27.81 12.38
C SER A 263 4.46 -27.59 12.35
N GLU A 264 3.81 -27.54 13.51
CA GLU A 264 2.38 -27.27 13.63
C GLU A 264 2.03 -25.85 13.18
N LYS A 265 2.86 -24.85 13.52
CA LYS A 265 2.76 -23.48 12.97
C LYS A 265 2.80 -23.46 11.44
N MET A 266 3.75 -24.17 10.83
CA MET A 266 3.87 -24.23 9.36
C MET A 266 2.68 -24.95 8.71
N LYS A 267 2.22 -26.06 9.29
CA LYS A 267 1.00 -26.75 8.83
C LYS A 267 -0.22 -25.85 8.92
N LEU A 268 -0.35 -25.09 10.00
CA LEU A 268 -1.46 -24.17 10.21
C LEU A 268 -1.44 -23.02 9.20
N ALA A 269 -0.27 -22.39 8.97
CA ALA A 269 -0.11 -21.35 7.95
C ALA A 269 -0.44 -21.88 6.55
N ARG A 270 0.09 -23.05 6.18
CA ARG A 270 -0.19 -23.72 4.91
C ARG A 270 -1.69 -24.00 4.71
N ASN A 271 -2.36 -24.50 5.75
CA ASN A 271 -3.79 -24.79 5.72
C ASN A 271 -4.65 -23.51 5.67
N PHE A 272 -4.22 -22.45 6.35
CA PHE A 272 -4.85 -21.13 6.31
C PHE A 272 -4.84 -20.56 4.88
N MET A 273 -3.69 -20.61 4.20
CA MET A 273 -3.57 -20.13 2.81
C MET A 273 -4.40 -21.00 1.84
N GLY A 274 -4.57 -22.29 2.16
CA GLY A 274 -5.36 -23.24 1.40
C GLY A 274 -4.53 -23.95 0.33
N ILE A 275 -3.99 -25.12 0.71
CA ILE A 275 -3.03 -25.93 -0.09
C ILE A 275 -3.42 -26.05 -1.56
N LYS A 276 -4.68 -26.34 -1.87
CA LYS A 276 -5.15 -26.57 -3.24
C LYS A 276 -5.02 -25.36 -4.19
N TYR A 277 -4.69 -24.19 -3.64
CA TYR A 277 -4.52 -22.94 -4.37
C TYR A 277 -3.06 -22.51 -4.49
N LEU A 278 -2.16 -23.22 -3.81
CA LEU A 278 -0.76 -22.87 -3.76
C LEU A 278 -0.01 -23.46 -4.95
N HIS A 279 0.92 -22.70 -5.50
CA HIS A 279 1.79 -23.17 -6.56
C HIS A 279 2.61 -24.38 -6.07
N PRO A 280 2.79 -25.45 -6.88
CA PRO A 280 3.43 -26.69 -6.45
C PRO A 280 4.81 -26.51 -5.81
N ARG A 281 5.64 -25.62 -6.37
CA ARG A 281 6.97 -25.30 -5.80
C ARG A 281 6.89 -24.67 -4.41
N LEU A 282 5.87 -23.84 -4.16
CA LEU A 282 5.65 -23.26 -2.84
C LEU A 282 5.17 -24.31 -1.84
N ILE A 283 4.28 -25.22 -2.25
CA ILE A 283 3.83 -26.35 -1.42
C ILE A 283 5.03 -27.19 -0.96
N ALA A 284 5.91 -27.56 -1.89
CA ALA A 284 7.11 -28.35 -1.61
C ALA A 284 8.08 -27.65 -0.64
N SER A 285 8.02 -26.31 -0.55
CA SER A 285 8.88 -25.54 0.35
C SER A 285 8.48 -25.65 1.82
N PHE A 286 7.20 -25.87 2.15
CA PHE A 286 6.74 -25.86 3.54
C PHE A 286 7.41 -26.92 4.42
N GLU A 287 7.74 -28.09 3.86
CA GLU A 287 8.41 -29.18 4.59
C GLU A 287 9.91 -28.92 4.78
N LEU A 288 10.47 -28.00 3.99
CA LEU A 288 11.87 -27.61 4.04
C LEU A 288 12.12 -26.42 4.99
N VAL A 289 11.07 -25.69 5.37
CA VAL A 289 11.18 -24.56 6.30
C VAL A 289 11.58 -25.06 7.69
N GLY A 290 12.61 -24.44 8.28
CA GLY A 290 13.21 -24.84 9.56
C GLY A 290 14.26 -25.95 9.44
N SER A 291 14.50 -26.50 8.25
CA SER A 291 15.55 -27.49 7.99
C SER A 291 16.52 -27.04 6.89
N LYS A 292 16.03 -26.94 5.64
CA LYS A 292 16.81 -26.47 4.48
C LYS A 292 16.52 -25.02 4.08
N LEU A 293 15.39 -24.47 4.54
CA LEU A 293 14.96 -23.09 4.27
C LEU A 293 14.74 -22.34 5.59
N ALA A 294 15.17 -21.08 5.64
CA ALA A 294 14.97 -20.22 6.81
C ALA A 294 13.53 -19.67 6.93
N GLY A 295 12.75 -19.71 5.86
CA GLY A 295 11.38 -19.18 5.84
C GLY A 295 10.63 -19.53 4.56
N ILE A 296 9.33 -19.21 4.53
CA ILE A 296 8.46 -19.44 3.37
C ILE A 296 8.99 -18.61 2.19
N PRO A 297 9.34 -19.22 1.04
CA PRO A 297 9.87 -18.49 -0.10
C PRO A 297 8.91 -17.45 -0.66
N GLN A 298 9.47 -16.31 -1.07
CA GLN A 298 8.75 -15.21 -1.69
C GLN A 298 9.62 -14.60 -2.78
N ILE A 299 8.99 -14.16 -3.87
CA ILE A 299 9.67 -13.60 -5.04
C ILE A 299 9.14 -12.19 -5.35
N ALA A 300 9.99 -11.37 -5.97
CA ALA A 300 9.78 -9.94 -6.13
C ALA A 300 8.57 -9.63 -7.02
N GLU A 301 8.46 -10.30 -8.16
CA GLU A 301 7.38 -10.13 -9.13
C GLU A 301 6.01 -10.40 -8.51
N SER A 302 5.89 -11.45 -7.69
CA SER A 302 4.67 -11.72 -6.91
C SER A 302 4.40 -10.57 -5.94
N SER A 303 5.42 -10.06 -5.23
CA SER A 303 5.26 -8.92 -4.31
C SER A 303 4.66 -7.69 -4.99
N PHE A 304 5.19 -7.30 -6.16
CA PHE A 304 4.65 -6.17 -6.92
C PHE A 304 3.24 -6.46 -7.46
N LEU A 305 2.97 -7.68 -7.91
CA LEU A 305 1.64 -8.10 -8.36
C LEU A 305 0.60 -8.04 -7.23
N ARG A 306 1.00 -8.35 -5.98
CA ARG A 306 0.14 -8.16 -4.81
C ARG A 306 -0.20 -6.69 -4.61
N GLY A 307 0.78 -5.80 -4.77
CA GLY A 307 0.57 -4.35 -4.69
C GLY A 307 -0.44 -3.83 -5.70
N ALA A 308 -0.30 -4.22 -6.96
CA ALA A 308 -1.25 -3.88 -8.02
C ALA A 308 -2.66 -4.43 -7.72
N SER A 309 -2.74 -5.67 -7.20
CA SER A 309 -4.01 -6.29 -6.81
C SER A 309 -4.69 -5.51 -5.69
N ILE A 310 -3.96 -5.14 -4.62
CA ILE A 310 -4.49 -4.32 -3.51
C ILE A 310 -5.08 -3.02 -4.05
N ALA A 311 -4.32 -2.26 -4.85
CA ALA A 311 -4.76 -0.97 -5.37
C ALA A 311 -6.01 -1.11 -6.25
N TYR A 312 -6.02 -2.10 -7.16
CA TYR A 312 -7.18 -2.41 -7.99
C TYR A 312 -8.43 -2.65 -7.13
N PHE A 313 -8.39 -3.60 -6.21
CA PHE A 313 -9.57 -3.96 -5.41
C PHE A 313 -10.02 -2.82 -4.49
N VAL A 314 -9.11 -2.06 -3.89
CA VAL A 314 -9.45 -0.86 -3.11
C VAL A 314 -10.18 0.16 -3.98
N ARG A 315 -9.69 0.45 -5.18
CA ARG A 315 -10.32 1.39 -6.11
C ARG A 315 -11.73 0.94 -6.48
N GLN A 316 -11.90 -0.33 -6.84
CA GLN A 316 -13.21 -0.89 -7.17
C GLN A 316 -14.21 -0.75 -6.01
N ILE A 317 -13.78 -1.04 -4.77
CA ILE A 317 -14.61 -0.86 -3.57
C ILE A 317 -14.95 0.62 -3.36
N ALA A 318 -13.97 1.52 -3.49
CA ALA A 318 -14.15 2.96 -3.34
C ALA A 318 -15.17 3.55 -4.33
N GLN A 319 -15.23 2.98 -5.55
CA GLN A 319 -16.18 3.42 -6.57
C GLN A 319 -17.61 2.93 -6.35
N GLY A 320 -17.81 1.99 -5.43
CA GLY A 320 -19.10 1.32 -5.22
C GLY A 320 -19.37 0.25 -6.27
N GLU A 321 -18.33 -0.25 -6.94
CA GLU A 321 -18.47 -1.28 -7.96
C GLU A 321 -18.82 -2.65 -7.37
N LYS A 322 -19.38 -3.51 -8.23
CA LYS A 322 -19.95 -4.83 -7.88
C LYS A 322 -18.87 -5.90 -7.68
N ILE A 323 -17.77 -5.58 -7.01
CA ILE A 323 -16.86 -6.63 -6.51
C ILE A 323 -17.60 -7.41 -5.42
N LYS A 324 -17.82 -8.69 -5.67
CA LYS A 324 -18.45 -9.62 -4.72
C LYS A 324 -17.41 -10.12 -3.70
N SER A 325 -17.89 -10.54 -2.54
CA SER A 325 -17.02 -11.32 -1.64
C SER A 325 -16.58 -12.61 -2.30
N GLY A 326 -15.39 -13.09 -1.96
CA GLY A 326 -14.86 -14.34 -2.47
C GLY A 326 -13.35 -14.35 -2.56
N ARG A 327 -12.84 -15.46 -3.12
CA ARG A 327 -11.43 -15.64 -3.41
C ARG A 327 -11.20 -15.55 -4.91
N TYR A 328 -10.33 -14.63 -5.29
CA TYR A 328 -9.91 -14.39 -6.66
C TYR A 328 -8.49 -14.88 -6.87
N TYR A 329 -8.14 -15.13 -8.13
CA TYR A 329 -6.83 -15.63 -8.52
C TYR A 329 -6.28 -14.79 -9.65
N LEU A 330 -5.03 -14.38 -9.50
CA LEU A 330 -4.26 -13.75 -10.57
C LEU A 330 -3.05 -14.63 -10.85
N LYS A 331 -3.09 -15.31 -11.98
CA LYS A 331 -2.07 -16.29 -12.38
C LYS A 331 -1.09 -15.67 -13.35
N LEU A 332 0.08 -15.28 -12.86
CA LEU A 332 1.18 -14.86 -13.72
C LEU A 332 1.84 -16.07 -14.40
N SER A 333 1.72 -17.26 -13.80
CA SER A 333 2.20 -18.52 -14.38
C SER A 333 1.43 -18.95 -15.64
N ASP A 334 0.24 -18.39 -15.88
CA ASP A 334 -0.64 -18.72 -16.99
C ASP A 334 -0.48 -17.70 -18.15
N VAL A 335 0.76 -17.42 -18.56
CA VAL A 335 1.04 -16.55 -19.70
C VAL A 335 0.67 -17.27 -20.99
N GLN A 336 -0.30 -16.70 -21.72
CA GLN A 336 -0.72 -17.23 -23.01
C GLN A 336 0.07 -16.56 -24.14
N ARG A 337 0.62 -17.37 -25.04
CA ARG A 337 1.24 -16.88 -26.27
C ARG A 337 0.14 -16.48 -27.26
N SER A 338 0.27 -15.29 -27.85
CA SER A 338 -0.58 -14.87 -28.98
C SER A 338 -0.53 -15.91 -30.10
N LYS A 339 -1.68 -16.17 -30.74
CA LYS A 339 -1.76 -17.05 -31.91
C LYS A 339 -1.05 -16.46 -33.13
N LYS A 340 -0.88 -15.13 -33.18
CA LYS A 340 -0.04 -14.46 -34.18
C LYS A 340 1.39 -14.32 -33.61
N PRO A 341 2.41 -14.77 -34.36
CA PRO A 341 3.81 -14.74 -33.92
C PRO A 341 4.31 -13.33 -33.63
#